data_AF-A0A2N2F121-F1
#
_entry.id   AF-A0A2N2F121-F1
#
_cell.length_a   1.000
_cell.length_b   1.000
_cell.length_c   1.000
_cell.angle_alpha   90.00
_cell.angle_beta   90.00
_cell.angle_gamma   90.00
#
_symmetry.space_group_name_H-M   'P 1'
#
loop_
_entity.id
_entity.type
_entity.pdbx_description
1 polymer ?
#
loop_
_entity_poly.entity_id
_entity_poly.type
_entity_poly.pdbx_seq_one_letter_code
_entity_poly.pdbx_strand_id
1 'polypeptide(L)'
;MKKVFTPLVLLILVGFIGCATAPVWRPLFPPEYKVSKDFDKVWPKIVAAISEDFDIAILEKESGYLQTNWKEKRGFLGAKETRTRVSVRTQKKTAPLEIDVRAEKQGWESWTEQWIDKGNDVDLEEKVRNAVARKLMGD
;
A
#
# COMPACT_ATOMS: atom_id res chain seq x y z
N MET A 1 -9.39 58.26 33.46
CA MET A 1 -9.63 58.41 32.01
C MET A 1 -8.93 57.29 31.28
N LYS A 2 -9.67 56.59 30.40
CA LYS A 2 -9.24 55.47 29.53
C LYS A 2 -8.15 55.98 28.56
N LYS A 3 -7.17 55.18 28.13
CA LYS A 3 -7.34 54.15 27.09
C LYS A 3 -6.22 53.10 27.20
N VAL A 4 -6.62 51.85 27.40
CA VAL A 4 -5.78 50.66 27.23
C VAL A 4 -5.83 50.31 25.75
N PHE A 5 -4.68 50.28 25.08
CA PHE A 5 -4.57 49.93 23.67
C PHE A 5 -4.44 48.41 23.58
N THR A 6 -5.56 47.72 23.39
CA THR A 6 -5.61 46.28 23.15
C THR A 6 -5.54 46.03 21.65
N PRO A 7 -4.42 45.56 21.07
CA PRO A 7 -4.46 45.06 19.71
C PRO A 7 -5.14 43.69 19.71
N LEU A 8 -6.31 43.73 19.11
CA LEU A 8 -7.18 42.67 18.64
C LEU A 8 -6.41 41.42 18.17
N VAL A 9 -6.74 40.31 18.81
CA VAL A 9 -6.53 38.95 18.33
C VAL A 9 -7.08 38.83 16.90
N LEU A 10 -6.22 38.54 15.92
CA LEU A 10 -6.67 38.04 14.62
C LEU A 10 -5.98 36.72 14.28
N LEU A 11 -6.63 35.69 14.82
CA LEU A 11 -6.75 34.33 14.36
C LEU A 11 -6.65 34.19 12.83
N ILE A 12 -5.51 33.69 12.31
CA ILE A 12 -5.50 32.93 11.06
C ILE A 12 -4.55 31.73 11.25
N LEU A 13 -5.05 30.74 11.98
CA LEU A 13 -4.61 29.36 11.84
C LEU A 13 -5.11 28.88 10.47
N VAL A 14 -4.31 29.06 9.41
CA VAL A 14 -4.54 28.32 8.15
C VAL A 14 -4.15 26.88 8.44
N GLY A 15 -5.09 26.13 9.00
CA GLY A 15 -5.04 24.68 8.99
C GLY A 15 -5.07 24.23 7.54
N PHE A 16 -3.91 23.93 6.97
CA PHE A 16 -3.83 22.92 5.93
C PHE A 16 -4.25 21.61 6.59
N ILE A 17 -5.56 21.37 6.66
CA ILE A 17 -6.08 20.01 6.70
C ILE A 17 -5.78 19.47 5.30
N GLY A 18 -4.53 19.06 5.11
CA GLY A 18 -4.21 18.10 4.08
C GLY A 18 -5.09 16.91 4.39
N CYS A 19 -6.16 16.75 3.62
CA CYS A 19 -6.97 15.56 3.64
C CYS A 19 -6.08 14.45 3.08
N ALA A 20 -5.22 13.91 3.94
CA ALA A 20 -4.52 12.67 3.69
C ALA A 20 -5.62 11.62 3.62
N THR A 21 -6.10 11.38 2.40
CA THR A 21 -7.06 10.31 2.14
C THR A 21 -6.39 9.05 2.63
N ALA A 22 -6.90 8.50 3.74
CA ALA A 22 -6.29 7.34 4.36
C ALA A 22 -6.15 6.25 3.29
N PRO A 23 -5.00 5.57 3.20
CA PRO A 23 -4.77 4.56 2.19
C PRO A 23 -5.82 3.45 2.34
N VAL A 24 -6.68 3.31 1.33
CA VAL A 24 -7.81 2.37 1.35
C VAL A 24 -7.31 1.00 0.88
N TRP A 25 -7.47 -0.01 1.74
CA TRP A 25 -7.29 -1.41 1.34
C TRP A 25 -8.40 -1.81 0.37
N ARG A 26 -8.03 -2.44 -0.76
CA ARG A 26 -8.99 -2.88 -1.76
C ARG A 26 -9.03 -4.40 -1.85
N PRO A 27 -10.22 -5.03 -1.75
CA PRO A 27 -10.34 -6.47 -1.89
C PRO A 27 -9.85 -6.93 -3.26
N LEU A 28 -9.17 -8.07 -3.27
CA LEU A 28 -8.56 -8.72 -4.43
C LEU A 28 -9.63 -9.18 -5.43
N PHE A 29 -10.81 -9.55 -4.93
CA PHE A 29 -11.89 -10.13 -5.70
C PHE A 29 -13.20 -9.35 -5.48
N PRO A 30 -14.00 -9.11 -6.54
CA PRO A 30 -15.41 -8.75 -6.35
C PRO A 30 -16.13 -9.93 -5.65
N PRO A 31 -17.23 -9.67 -4.91
CA PRO A 31 -17.90 -10.65 -4.04
C PRO A 31 -18.38 -11.93 -4.74
N GLU A 32 -18.43 -11.93 -6.07
CA GLU A 32 -18.80 -13.06 -6.92
C GLU A 32 -17.69 -14.13 -7.11
N TYR A 33 -16.43 -13.79 -6.82
CA TYR A 33 -15.32 -14.72 -6.95
C TYR A 33 -15.19 -15.61 -5.70
N LYS A 34 -15.60 -16.88 -5.84
CA LYS A 34 -15.39 -17.92 -4.84
C LYS A 34 -13.95 -18.44 -4.89
N VAL A 35 -13.02 -17.69 -4.33
CA VAL A 35 -11.67 -18.20 -4.05
C VAL A 35 -11.81 -19.44 -3.17
N SER A 36 -11.02 -20.48 -3.45
CA SER A 36 -10.92 -21.70 -2.64
C SER A 36 -11.04 -21.37 -1.15
N LYS A 37 -11.95 -22.05 -0.43
CA LYS A 37 -12.27 -21.81 0.98
C LYS A 37 -11.12 -22.12 1.96
N ASP A 38 -10.01 -22.63 1.43
CA ASP A 38 -8.91 -23.17 2.20
C ASP A 38 -7.72 -22.21 2.17
N PHE A 39 -7.56 -21.42 3.24
CA PHE A 39 -6.45 -20.49 3.40
C PHE A 39 -5.09 -21.19 3.24
N ASP A 40 -4.94 -22.42 3.71
CA ASP A 40 -3.68 -23.16 3.62
C ASP A 40 -3.30 -23.54 2.20
N LYS A 41 -4.28 -23.64 1.28
CA LYS A 41 -4.04 -23.85 -0.16
C LYS A 41 -3.83 -22.55 -0.93
N VAL A 42 -4.48 -21.48 -0.50
CA VAL A 42 -4.46 -20.16 -1.16
C VAL A 42 -3.19 -19.40 -0.81
N TRP A 43 -2.79 -19.42 0.46
CA TRP A 43 -1.66 -18.64 0.97
C TRP A 43 -0.33 -18.93 0.25
N PRO A 44 0.09 -20.20 0.02
CA PRO A 44 1.31 -20.48 -0.71
C PRO A 44 1.31 -19.94 -2.14
N LYS A 45 0.14 -19.92 -2.79
CA LYS A 45 -0.02 -19.36 -4.15
C LYS A 45 0.12 -17.84 -4.16
N ILE A 46 -0.40 -17.15 -3.15
CA ILE A 46 -0.22 -15.70 -2.97
C ILE A 46 1.28 -15.41 -2.78
N VAL A 47 1.94 -16.13 -1.87
CA VAL A 47 3.37 -15.97 -1.60
C VAL A 47 4.17 -16.16 -2.88
N ALA A 48 3.90 -17.24 -3.63
CA ALA A 48 4.55 -17.52 -4.90
C ALA A 48 4.36 -16.36 -5.91
N ALA A 49 3.12 -15.88 -6.10
CA ALA A 49 2.81 -14.80 -7.02
C ALA A 49 3.57 -13.50 -6.70
N ILE A 50 3.73 -13.16 -5.41
CA ILE A 50 4.46 -11.95 -5.02
C ILE A 50 5.97 -12.15 -5.16
N SER A 51 6.48 -13.33 -4.82
CA SER A 51 7.91 -13.63 -4.88
C SER A 51 8.51 -13.65 -6.29
N GLU A 52 7.68 -13.71 -7.34
CA GLU A 52 8.14 -13.64 -8.74
C GLU A 52 8.78 -12.28 -9.08
N ASP A 53 8.22 -11.19 -8.53
CA ASP A 53 8.64 -9.82 -8.88
C ASP A 53 9.25 -9.06 -7.69
N PHE A 54 9.11 -9.57 -6.47
CA PHE A 54 9.47 -8.85 -5.24
C PHE A 54 10.14 -9.74 -4.19
N ASP A 55 11.18 -9.21 -3.56
CA ASP A 55 11.80 -9.83 -2.38
C ASP A 55 10.90 -9.65 -1.16
N ILE A 56 10.58 -10.74 -0.48
CA ILE A 56 9.73 -10.71 0.71
C ILE A 56 10.57 -10.27 1.93
N ALA A 57 10.09 -9.25 2.64
CA ALA A 57 10.72 -8.76 3.88
C ALA A 57 10.08 -9.39 5.12
N ILE A 58 8.75 -9.49 5.13
CA ILE A 58 7.96 -10.01 6.25
C ILE A 58 6.98 -11.03 5.68
N LEU A 59 6.95 -12.22 6.29
CA LEU A 59 6.00 -13.29 5.96
C LEU A 59 5.40 -13.86 7.24
N GLU A 60 4.15 -13.52 7.50
CA GLU A 60 3.40 -13.97 8.67
C GLU A 60 2.16 -14.77 8.24
N LYS A 61 2.31 -16.08 8.09
CA LYS A 61 1.20 -16.97 7.70
C LYS A 61 0.05 -16.91 8.72
N GLU A 62 0.36 -16.81 10.01
CA GLU A 62 -0.63 -16.82 11.09
C GLU A 62 -1.52 -15.58 11.11
N SER A 63 -0.99 -14.41 10.76
CA SER A 63 -1.80 -13.19 10.58
C SER A 63 -2.36 -13.08 9.15
N GLY A 64 -1.84 -13.87 8.21
CA GLY A 64 -2.18 -13.76 6.78
C GLY A 64 -1.63 -12.48 6.17
N TYR A 65 -0.47 -12.04 6.67
CA TYR A 65 0.20 -10.82 6.27
C TYR A 65 1.53 -11.13 5.57
N LEU A 66 1.78 -10.42 4.48
CA LEU A 66 3.03 -10.44 3.74
C LEU A 66 3.39 -9.00 3.39
N GLN A 67 4.67 -8.68 3.49
CA GLN A 67 5.21 -7.41 3.03
C GLN A 67 6.55 -7.62 2.32
N THR A 68 6.74 -6.91 1.21
CA THR A 68 7.99 -6.95 0.44
C THR A 68 9.00 -5.92 0.94
N ASN A 69 10.25 -6.09 0.52
CA ASN A 69 11.22 -5.02 0.57
C ASN A 69 10.80 -3.87 -0.36
N TRP A 70 11.38 -2.69 -0.13
CA TRP A 70 11.26 -1.58 -1.06
C TRP A 70 12.01 -1.90 -2.35
N LYS A 71 11.31 -1.89 -3.48
CA LYS A 71 11.89 -2.00 -4.81
C LYS A 71 12.14 -0.59 -5.35
N GLU A 72 13.41 -0.22 -5.50
CA GLU A 72 13.79 1.08 -6.07
C GLU A 72 13.66 1.07 -7.59
N LYS A 73 13.09 2.14 -8.14
CA LYS A 73 13.15 2.49 -9.55
C LYS A 73 14.06 3.70 -9.71
N ARG A 74 15.11 3.52 -10.50
CA ARG A 74 16.06 4.57 -10.85
C ARG A 74 15.70 5.15 -12.21
N GLY A 75 15.85 6.46 -12.35
CA GLY A 75 15.64 7.15 -13.61
C GLY A 75 16.77 6.86 -14.62
N PHE A 76 16.66 7.46 -15.80
CA PHE A 76 17.58 7.24 -16.93
C PHE A 76 19.06 7.51 -16.60
N LEU A 77 19.35 8.40 -15.65
CA LEU A 77 20.71 8.74 -15.22
C LEU A 77 21.14 8.02 -13.93
N GLY A 78 20.42 6.99 -13.50
CA GLY A 78 20.71 6.26 -12.26
C GLY A 78 20.26 6.99 -10.98
N ALA A 79 19.68 8.18 -11.10
CA ALA A 79 19.12 8.93 -9.98
C ALA A 79 17.94 8.17 -9.34
N LYS A 80 17.85 8.21 -8.01
CA LYS A 80 16.69 7.68 -7.27
C LYS A 80 15.46 8.47 -7.67
N GLU A 81 14.42 7.79 -8.12
CA GLU A 81 13.19 8.44 -8.59
C GLU A 81 12.02 8.03 -7.69
N THR A 82 11.75 6.73 -7.62
CA THR A 82 10.67 6.20 -6.79
C THR A 82 11.08 4.89 -6.16
N ARG A 83 10.45 4.53 -5.04
CA ARG A 83 10.48 3.16 -4.53
C ARG A 83 9.07 2.69 -4.23
N THR A 84 8.82 1.40 -4.43
CA THR A 84 7.52 0.79 -4.20
C THR A 84 7.62 -0.40 -3.26
N ARG A 85 6.60 -0.62 -2.44
CA ARG A 85 6.51 -1.77 -1.54
C ARG A 85 5.11 -2.35 -1.62
N VAL A 86 5.02 -3.67 -1.71
CA VAL A 86 3.75 -4.38 -1.77
C VAL A 86 3.47 -5.03 -0.42
N SER A 87 2.24 -4.91 0.05
CA SER A 87 1.74 -5.54 1.25
C SER A 87 0.45 -6.29 0.92
N VAL A 88 0.34 -7.54 1.36
CA VAL A 88 -0.86 -8.37 1.20
C VAL A 88 -1.37 -8.74 2.59
N ARG A 89 -2.67 -8.62 2.80
CA ARG A 89 -3.31 -8.97 4.07
C ARG A 89 -4.57 -9.78 3.83
N THR A 90 -4.78 -10.82 4.63
CA THR A 90 -6.05 -11.54 4.67
C THR A 90 -6.90 -11.00 5.83
N GLN A 91 -8.05 -10.37 5.54
CA GLN A 91 -8.95 -9.86 6.59
C GLN A 91 -9.75 -10.98 7.26
N LYS A 92 -10.19 -11.96 6.46
CA LYS A 92 -10.95 -13.13 6.93
C LYS A 92 -10.36 -14.39 6.34
N LYS A 93 -10.01 -15.32 7.22
CA LYS A 93 -9.54 -16.67 6.86
C LYS A 93 -10.68 -17.66 6.63
N THR A 94 -11.91 -17.24 6.93
CA THR A 94 -13.13 -18.00 6.68
C THR A 94 -13.70 -17.65 5.31
N ALA A 95 -14.44 -18.58 4.71
CA ALA A 95 -15.03 -18.36 3.39
C ALA A 95 -16.16 -17.32 3.44
N PRO A 96 -16.22 -16.35 2.51
CA PRO A 96 -15.24 -16.10 1.45
C PRO A 96 -13.96 -15.44 1.99
N LEU A 97 -12.78 -15.93 1.54
CA LEU A 97 -11.50 -15.30 1.91
C LEU A 97 -11.44 -13.87 1.37
N GLU A 98 -11.23 -12.93 2.27
CA GLU A 98 -11.01 -11.52 1.94
C GLU A 98 -9.51 -11.26 1.94
N ILE A 99 -8.93 -11.11 0.77
CA ILE A 99 -7.51 -10.79 0.56
C ILE A 99 -7.46 -9.35 0.07
N ASP A 100 -6.68 -8.50 0.73
CA ASP A 100 -6.39 -7.15 0.27
C ASP A 100 -4.95 -7.06 -0.19
N VAL A 101 -4.76 -6.33 -1.28
CA VAL A 101 -3.44 -5.99 -1.82
C VAL A 101 -3.27 -4.48 -1.73
N ARG A 102 -2.11 -4.06 -1.26
CA ARG A 102 -1.70 -2.66 -1.21
C ARG A 102 -0.32 -2.48 -1.82
N ALA A 103 -0.16 -1.45 -2.66
CA ALA A 103 1.13 -1.04 -3.19
C ALA A 103 1.44 0.39 -2.74
N GLU A 104 2.43 0.57 -1.89
CA GLU A 104 2.88 1.87 -1.40
C GLU A 104 3.95 2.45 -2.33
N LYS A 105 3.94 3.77 -2.52
CA LYS A 105 4.90 4.50 -3.35
C LYS A 105 5.53 5.65 -2.59
N GLN A 106 6.85 5.75 -2.69
CA GLN A 106 7.61 6.89 -2.21
C GLN A 106 8.42 7.49 -3.34
N GLY A 107 8.52 8.82 -3.35
CA GLY A 107 9.38 9.58 -4.26
C GLY A 107 10.62 10.05 -3.52
N TRP A 108 11.76 10.12 -4.21
CA TRP A 108 12.96 10.73 -3.65
C TRP A 108 12.88 12.24 -3.74
N GLU A 109 13.03 12.94 -2.61
CA GLU A 109 13.13 14.39 -2.55
C GLU A 109 14.60 14.80 -2.43
N SER A 110 15.16 15.35 -3.52
CA SER A 110 16.59 15.64 -3.59
C SER A 110 17.04 16.74 -2.64
N TRP A 111 16.16 17.68 -2.30
CA TRP A 111 16.51 18.79 -1.40
C TRP A 111 16.70 18.34 0.04
N THR A 112 15.85 17.43 0.52
CA THR A 112 15.87 16.93 1.90
C THR A 112 16.59 15.59 2.03
N GLU A 113 17.02 14.99 0.91
CA GLU A 113 17.62 13.65 0.81
C GLU A 113 16.77 12.56 1.50
N GLN A 114 15.45 12.67 1.36
CA GLN A 114 14.50 11.81 2.04
C GLN A 114 13.51 11.17 1.06
N TRP A 115 13.01 10.01 1.45
CA TRP A 115 11.89 9.38 0.77
C TRP A 115 10.59 9.95 1.33
N ILE A 116 9.77 10.50 0.44
CA ILE A 116 8.49 11.12 0.78
C ILE A 116 7.36 10.25 0.26
N ASP A 117 6.37 9.98 1.11
CA ASP A 117 5.16 9.25 0.74
C ASP A 117 4.41 9.96 -0.39
N LYS A 118 4.17 9.21 -1.47
CA LYS A 118 3.38 9.66 -2.63
C LYS A 118 2.03 8.92 -2.71
N GLY A 119 1.65 8.22 -1.65
CA GLY A 119 0.41 7.43 -1.57
C GLY A 119 0.56 6.02 -2.12
N ASN A 120 -0.54 5.46 -2.63
CA ASN A 120 -0.55 4.12 -3.20
C ASN A 120 -0.33 4.17 -4.71
N ASP A 121 0.43 3.22 -5.26
CA ASP A 121 0.60 3.01 -6.70
C ASP A 121 -0.56 2.15 -7.22
N VAL A 122 -1.62 2.80 -7.68
CA VAL A 122 -2.87 2.13 -8.09
C VAL A 122 -2.65 1.14 -9.25
N ASP A 123 -1.81 1.52 -10.22
CA ASP A 123 -1.51 0.69 -11.38
C ASP A 123 -0.74 -0.57 -10.96
N LEU A 124 0.23 -0.42 -10.05
CA LEU A 124 0.95 -1.56 -9.49
C LEU A 124 0.04 -2.43 -8.63
N GLU A 125 -0.83 -1.83 -7.82
CA GLU A 125 -1.80 -2.51 -6.97
C GLU A 125 -2.73 -3.40 -7.83
N GLU A 126 -3.21 -2.89 -8.97
CA GLU A 126 -3.99 -3.65 -9.95
C GLU A 126 -3.17 -4.75 -10.65
N LYS A 127 -1.94 -4.45 -11.08
CA LYS A 127 -1.06 -5.45 -11.69
C LYS A 127 -0.81 -6.63 -10.75
N VAL A 128 -0.49 -6.35 -9.48
CA VAL A 128 -0.27 -7.38 -8.45
C VAL A 128 -1.56 -8.14 -8.18
N ARG A 129 -2.71 -7.44 -8.06
CA ARG A 129 -4.03 -8.07 -7.90
C ARG A 129 -4.29 -9.11 -9.00
N ASN A 130 -4.06 -8.72 -10.26
CA ASN A 130 -4.26 -9.59 -11.41
C ASN A 130 -3.26 -10.75 -11.46
N ALA A 131 -2.01 -10.53 -11.05
CA ALA A 131 -1.00 -11.60 -10.96
C ALA A 131 -1.40 -12.66 -9.91
N VAL A 132 -1.79 -12.22 -8.71
CA VAL A 132 -2.25 -13.12 -7.65
C VAL A 132 -3.53 -13.85 -8.09
N ALA A 133 -4.49 -13.14 -8.68
CA ALA A 133 -5.75 -13.74 -9.15
C ALA A 133 -5.52 -14.87 -10.17
N ARG A 134 -4.62 -14.66 -11.16
CA ARG A 134 -4.26 -15.69 -12.16
C ARG A 134 -3.69 -16.95 -11.51
N LYS A 135 -2.72 -16.80 -10.59
CA LYS A 135 -2.14 -17.93 -9.85
C LYS A 135 -3.17 -18.70 -9.02
N LEU A 136 -4.17 -17.99 -8.48
CA LEU A 136 -5.25 -18.61 -7.73
C LEU A 136 -6.20 -19.40 -8.64
N MET A 137 -6.42 -18.96 -9.88
CA MET A 137 -7.26 -19.63 -10.87
C MET A 137 -6.58 -20.82 -11.58
N GLY A 138 -5.24 -20.93 -11.52
CA GLY A 138 -4.51 -22.11 -11.96
C GLY A 138 -3.69 -21.96 -13.25
N ASP A 139 -3.40 -20.72 -13.68
CA ASP A 139 -2.35 -20.42 -14.66
C ASP A 139 -0.96 -20.41 -14.00
#